data_AF-A0A921KFE9-F1
#
_entry.id   AF-A0A921KFE9-F1
#
_cell.length_a   1.000
_cell.length_b   1.000
_cell.length_c   1.000
_cell.angle_alpha   90.00
_cell.angle_beta   90.00
_cell.angle_gamma   90.00
#
_symmetry.space_group_name_H-M   'P 1'
#
loop_
_entity.id
_entity.type
_entity.pdbx_description
1 polymer ?
#
loop_
_entity_poly.entity_id
_entity_poly.type
_entity_poly.pdbx_seq_one_letter_code
_entity_poly.pdbx_strand_id
1 'polypeptide(L)'
;MITLTDKEIAEQYKISHAIKDVNAILKDYNEDNIVESIRTVLPAGDDSSMLYMPCISLTQQVSIIKTVSIFPNNKNLPTTQGNILVTDLT
;
A
#
# COMPACT_ATOMS: atom_id res chain seq x y z
N MET A 1 -15.66 5.53 -8.48
CA MET A 1 -14.34 5.65 -7.83
C MET A 1 -14.56 6.27 -6.46
N ILE A 2 -14.23 5.54 -5.39
CA ILE A 2 -14.36 6.01 -4.01
C ILE A 2 -12.99 6.57 -3.58
N THR A 3 -12.96 7.71 -2.90
CA THR A 3 -11.75 8.28 -2.30
C THR A 3 -11.94 8.34 -0.81
N LEU A 4 -10.94 7.90 -0.05
CA LEU A 4 -10.94 7.93 1.41
C LEU A 4 -9.74 8.75 1.89
N THR A 5 -10.00 9.64 2.82
CA THR A 5 -8.98 10.42 3.53
C THR A 5 -8.42 9.63 4.70
N ASP A 6 -7.23 10.02 5.17
CA ASP A 6 -6.61 9.43 6.37
C ASP A 6 -7.54 9.47 7.60
N LYS A 7 -8.35 10.53 7.72
CA LYS A 7 -9.32 10.68 8.81
C LYS A 7 -10.42 9.61 8.71
N GLU A 8 -11.03 9.44 7.53
CA GLU A 8 -12.08 8.44 7.32
C GLU A 8 -11.55 7.02 7.52
N ILE A 9 -10.32 6.75 7.05
CA ILE A 9 -9.65 5.46 7.26
C ILE A 9 -9.42 5.24 8.77
N ALA A 10 -8.87 6.22 9.49
CA ALA A 10 -8.59 6.08 10.92
C ALA A 10 -9.86 5.94 11.77
N GLU A 11 -11.00 6.49 11.33
CA GLU A 11 -12.29 6.35 12.01
C GLU A 11 -12.82 4.91 11.92
N GLN A 12 -12.63 4.24 10.78
CA GLN A 12 -13.18 2.89 10.52
C GLN A 12 -12.18 1.74 10.75
N TYR A 13 -10.91 1.94 10.43
CA TYR A 13 -9.87 0.91 10.43
C TYR A 13 -8.98 1.03 11.67
N LYS A 14 -9.04 0.03 12.55
CA LYS A 14 -8.30 0.00 13.82
C LYS A 14 -7.16 -0.99 13.77
N ILE A 15 -6.23 -0.88 14.73
CA ILE A 15 -5.06 -1.76 14.80
C ILE A 15 -5.44 -3.26 14.88
N SER A 16 -6.56 -3.59 15.52
CA SER A 16 -7.09 -4.97 15.57
C SER A 16 -7.45 -5.51 14.19
N HIS A 17 -8.00 -4.67 13.30
CA HIS A 17 -8.27 -5.03 11.90
C HIS A 17 -6.94 -5.25 11.17
N ALA A 18 -5.98 -4.34 11.32
CA ALA A 18 -4.65 -4.45 10.71
C ALA A 18 -3.95 -5.77 11.08
N ILE A 19 -3.93 -6.14 12.36
CA ILE A 19 -3.31 -7.39 12.81
C ILE A 19 -4.00 -8.61 12.18
N LYS A 20 -5.34 -8.61 12.16
CA LYS A 20 -6.11 -9.71 11.57
C LYS A 20 -5.84 -9.84 10.07
N ASP A 21 -5.88 -8.72 9.35
CA ASP A 21 -5.75 -8.70 7.89
C ASP A 21 -4.32 -9.03 7.45
N VAL A 22 -3.30 -8.59 8.21
CA VAL A 22 -1.90 -8.97 7.95
C VAL A 22 -1.69 -10.47 8.18
N ASN A 23 -2.28 -11.07 9.21
CA ASN A 23 -2.20 -12.52 9.39
C ASN A 23 -2.88 -13.28 8.25
N ALA A 24 -4.04 -12.79 7.78
CA ALA A 24 -4.75 -13.39 6.65
C ALA A 24 -3.94 -13.28 5.36
N ILE A 25 -3.37 -12.11 5.05
CA ILE A 25 -2.62 -11.91 3.80
C ILE A 25 -1.31 -12.71 3.78
N LEU A 26 -0.66 -12.89 4.93
CA LEU A 26 0.53 -13.76 5.02
C LEU A 26 0.19 -15.23 4.79
N LYS A 27 -1.01 -15.67 5.19
CA LYS A 27 -1.51 -16.99 4.85
C LYS A 27 -1.78 -17.10 3.35
N ASP A 28 -2.50 -16.15 2.76
CA ASP A 28 -2.78 -16.11 1.33
C ASP A 28 -1.47 -16.10 0.50
N TYR A 29 -0.46 -15.38 0.97
CA TYR A 29 0.87 -15.35 0.36
C TYR A 29 1.53 -16.74 0.34
N ASN A 30 1.50 -17.46 1.47
CA ASN A 30 2.05 -18.82 1.57
C ASN A 30 1.27 -19.85 0.73
N GLU A 31 0.03 -19.54 0.36
CA GLU A 31 -0.84 -20.37 -0.47
C GLU A 31 -0.83 -19.94 -1.96
N ASP A 32 0.14 -19.09 -2.36
CA ASP A 32 0.29 -18.56 -3.72
C ASP A 32 -0.92 -17.77 -4.24
N ASN A 33 -1.76 -17.24 -3.34
CA ASN A 33 -2.96 -16.46 -3.68
C ASN A 33 -2.67 -14.96 -3.86
N ILE A 34 -1.40 -14.56 -3.82
CA ILE A 34 -0.93 -13.19 -4.05
C ILE A 34 0.03 -13.17 -5.23
N VAL A 35 -0.32 -12.41 -6.27
CA VAL A 35 0.60 -12.15 -7.39
C VAL A 35 1.27 -10.80 -7.14
N GLU A 36 2.58 -10.79 -6.90
CA GLU A 36 3.34 -9.57 -6.67
C GLU A 36 4.46 -9.40 -7.70
N SER A 37 4.89 -8.15 -7.88
CA SER A 37 6.16 -7.84 -8.55
C SER A 37 7.10 -7.21 -7.56
N ILE A 38 8.41 -7.38 -7.80
CA ILE A 38 9.43 -6.60 -7.11
C ILE A 38 9.06 -5.11 -7.24
N ARG A 39 9.08 -4.41 -6.11
CA ARG A 39 8.80 -2.97 -6.05
C ARG A 39 9.71 -2.22 -7.01
N THR A 40 9.16 -1.24 -7.72
CA THR A 40 9.97 -0.31 -8.52
C THR A 40 10.38 0.86 -7.64
N VAL A 41 11.69 1.14 -7.59
CA VAL A 41 12.25 2.30 -6.87
C VAL A 41 12.77 3.29 -7.90
N LEU A 42 12.20 4.49 -7.92
CA LEU A 42 12.69 5.60 -8.73
C LEU A 42 13.44 6.58 -7.82
N PRO A 43 14.73 6.82 -8.04
CA PRO A 43 15.45 7.87 -7.32
C PRO A 43 14.88 9.24 -7.69
N ALA A 44 14.72 10.12 -6.70
CA ALA A 44 14.17 11.46 -6.83
C ALA A 44 15.09 12.54 -6.23
N GLY A 45 16.35 12.19 -5.95
CA GLY A 45 17.38 12.99 -5.31
C GLY A 45 18.38 12.08 -4.60
N ASP A 46 19.35 12.65 -3.88
CA ASP A 46 20.43 11.91 -3.24
C ASP A 46 19.91 10.88 -2.20
N ASP A 47 18.97 11.29 -1.36
CA ASP A 47 18.33 10.44 -0.33
C ASP A 47 16.81 10.30 -0.51
N SER A 48 16.29 10.73 -1.66
CA SER A 48 14.85 10.78 -1.93
C SER A 48 14.45 9.72 -2.95
N SER A 49 13.30 9.07 -2.73
CA SER A 49 12.81 8.05 -3.66
C SER A 49 11.30 8.01 -3.76
N MET A 50 10.82 7.52 -4.91
CA MET A 50 9.44 7.11 -5.16
C MET A 50 9.41 5.59 -5.30
N LEU A 51 8.51 4.94 -4.57
CA LEU A 51 8.31 3.50 -4.57
C LEU A 51 6.94 3.18 -5.18
N TYR A 52 6.91 2.20 -6.07
CA TYR A 52 5.69 1.62 -6.62
C TYR A 52 5.64 0.15 -6.24
N MET A 53 4.61 -0.25 -5.50
CA MET A 53 4.47 -1.57 -4.91
C MET A 53 3.15 -2.20 -5.39
N PRO A 54 3.13 -2.83 -6.57
CA PRO A 54 1.94 -3.47 -7.10
C PRO A 54 1.80 -4.92 -6.59
N CYS A 55 0.57 -5.32 -6.31
CA CYS A 55 0.19 -6.72 -6.12
C CYS A 55 -1.27 -6.96 -6.54
N ILE A 56 -1.63 -8.22 -6.72
CA ILE A 56 -3.00 -8.68 -6.94
C ILE A 56 -3.30 -9.70 -5.84
N SER A 57 -4.45 -9.55 -5.19
CA SER A 57 -5.01 -10.60 -4.34
C SER A 57 -6.02 -11.39 -5.15
N LEU A 58 -5.73 -12.67 -5.38
CA LEU A 58 -6.64 -13.60 -6.05
C LEU A 58 -7.82 -13.95 -5.14
N THR A 59 -7.58 -14.10 -3.84
CA THR A 59 -8.63 -14.35 -2.84
C THR A 59 -9.67 -13.23 -2.81
N GLN A 60 -9.21 -11.98 -2.81
CA GLN A 60 -10.07 -10.80 -2.70
C GLN A 60 -10.51 -10.25 -4.07
N GLN A 61 -9.98 -10.78 -5.17
CA GLN A 61 -10.27 -10.32 -6.54
C GLN A 61 -10.01 -8.82 -6.75
N VAL A 62 -8.88 -8.31 -6.21
CA VAL A 62 -8.48 -6.91 -6.35
C VAL A 62 -7.04 -6.75 -6.82
N SER A 63 -6.80 -5.76 -7.68
CA SER A 63 -5.46 -5.25 -7.99
C SER A 63 -5.17 -4.03 -7.11
N ILE A 64 -3.99 -4.02 -6.50
CA ILE A 64 -3.57 -2.99 -5.55
C ILE A 64 -2.23 -2.41 -6.01
N ILE A 65 -2.11 -1.09 -6.02
CA ILE A 65 -0.81 -0.43 -6.12
C ILE A 65 -0.69 0.61 -5.02
N LYS A 66 0.35 0.45 -4.20
CA LYS A 66 0.78 1.48 -3.27
C LYS A 66 1.87 2.32 -3.93
N THR A 67 1.68 3.63 -3.97
CA THR A 67 2.75 4.56 -4.34
C THR A 67 3.16 5.34 -3.11
N VAL A 68 4.46 5.40 -2.83
CA VAL A 68 5.01 6.04 -1.64
C VAL A 68 6.21 6.89 -2.03
N SER A 69 6.24 8.13 -1.54
CA SER A 69 7.41 8.99 -1.56
C SER A 69 8.15 8.87 -0.22
N ILE A 70 9.49 8.90 -0.28
CA ILE A 70 10.35 8.98 0.89
C ILE A 70 11.30 10.15 0.65
N PHE A 71 11.13 11.22 1.42
CA PHE A 71 11.88 12.48 1.33
C PHE A 71 12.35 12.87 2.74
N PRO A 72 13.54 12.40 3.18
CA PRO A 72 14.02 12.56 4.56
C PRO A 72 14.08 14.02 5.04
N ASN A 73 14.34 14.95 4.12
CA ASN A 73 14.54 16.37 4.42
C ASN A 73 13.27 17.22 4.26
N ASN A 74 12.08 16.61 4.13
CA ASN A 74 10.82 17.37 4.10
C ASN A 74 10.62 18.12 5.43
N LYS A 75 10.58 19.46 5.37
CA LYS A 75 10.42 20.30 6.57
C LYS A 75 8.96 20.50 6.97
N ASN A 76 8.09 20.70 5.98
CA ASN A 76 6.70 21.09 6.18
C ASN A 76 5.71 19.94 5.92
N LEU A 77 6.21 18.78 5.50
CA LEU A 77 5.43 17.61 5.13
C LEU A 77 6.04 16.36 5.79
N PRO A 78 5.27 15.27 5.97
CA PRO A 78 5.84 14.01 6.41
C PRO A 78 6.96 13.52 5.49
N THR A 79 7.94 12.84 6.07
CA THR A 79 9.02 12.15 5.33
C THR A 79 8.45 11.15 4.34
N THR A 80 7.43 10.40 4.77
CA THR A 80 6.76 9.38 3.98
C THR A 80 5.35 9.84 3.68
N GLN A 81 5.00 9.87 2.40
CA GLN A 81 3.62 10.13 1.97
C GLN A 81 3.25 9.06 0.96
N GLY A 82 2.03 8.56 1.00
CA GLY A 82 1.62 7.52 0.09
C GLY A 82 0.13 7.50 -0.17
N ASN A 83 -0.22 6.85 -1.28
CA ASN A 83 -1.59 6.54 -1.64
C ASN A 83 -1.68 5.06 -2.04
N ILE A 84 -2.88 4.52 -1.94
CA ILE A 84 -3.18 3.16 -2.38
C ILE A 84 -4.33 3.28 -3.36
N LEU A 85 -4.13 2.75 -4.56
CA LEU A 85 -5.20 2.52 -5.51
C LEU A 85 -5.59 1.05 -5.44
N VAL A 86 -6.87 0.80 -5.15
CA VAL A 86 -7.50 -0.52 -5.20
C VAL A 86 -8.44 -0.55 -6.39
N THR A 87 -8.31 -1.56 -7.24
CA THR A 87 -9.11 -1.77 -8.45
C THR A 87 -9.79 -3.11 -8.35
N ASP A 88 -11.12 -3.12 -8.47
CA ASP A 88 -11.91 -4.35 -8.59
C ASP A 88 -11.56 -5.06 -9.90
N LEU A 89 -11.39 -6.38 -9.86
CA LEU A 89 -11.13 -7.21 -11.03
C LEU A 89 -12.41 -7.84 -11.61
N THR A 90 -13.59 -7.48 -11.08
CA THR A 90 -14.90 -8.00 -11.46
C THR A 90 -15.89 -6.93 -11.91
#